data_AF-A0A562VCC9-F1
#
_entry.id   AF-A0A562VCC9-F1
#
_cell.length_a   1.000
_cell.length_b   1.000
_cell.length_c   1.000
_cell.angle_alpha   90.00
_cell.angle_beta   90.00
_cell.angle_gamma   90.00
#
_symmetry.space_group_name_H-M   'P 1'
#
loop_
_entity.id
_entity.type
_entity.pdbx_description
1 polymer ?
#
loop_
_entity_poly.entity_id
_entity_poly.type
_entity_poly.pdbx_seq_one_letter_code
_entity_poly.pdbx_strand_id
1 'polypeptide(L)'
;MNPLWRSMYGPGLFHEAERARLSTEGDALVAEGLDGSLRVHVRRAPGVRHRVTLQGATGAVAVTSRRLVIFVNGSTRIDVTHRDPVRRRIDVRLAGADRVEFSCALDVLRPGSEGTVRLRLRTTHAPELVRRLNGSG
;
A
#
# COMPACT_ATOMS: atom_id res chain seq x y z
N MET A 1 10.44 -6.76 -13.56
CA MET A 1 10.81 -5.73 -12.55
C MET A 1 11.82 -4.78 -13.16
N ASN A 2 11.64 -3.45 -13.08
CA ASN A 2 12.52 -2.47 -13.73
C ASN A 2 13.73 -2.13 -12.82
N PRO A 3 14.98 -2.39 -13.25
CA PRO A 3 16.17 -2.17 -12.42
C PRO A 3 16.42 -0.71 -12.03
N LEU A 4 15.99 0.25 -12.86
CA LEU A 4 16.13 1.69 -12.56
C LEU A 4 15.28 2.10 -11.34
N TRP A 5 14.10 1.50 -11.20
CA TRP A 5 13.17 1.83 -10.11
C TRP A 5 13.64 1.28 -8.77
N ARG A 6 14.31 0.12 -8.76
CA ARG A 6 14.95 -0.44 -7.56
C ARG A 6 16.04 0.48 -7.01
N SER A 7 16.83 1.09 -7.90
CA SER A 7 17.88 2.01 -7.48
C SER A 7 17.33 3.31 -6.90
N MET A 8 16.21 3.82 -7.45
CA MET A 8 15.64 5.11 -7.01
C MET A 8 14.75 5.01 -5.77
N TYR A 9 13.96 3.93 -5.63
CA TYR A 9 12.92 3.82 -4.59
C TYR A 9 13.17 2.69 -3.60
N GLY A 10 14.29 1.98 -3.75
CA GLY A 10 14.62 0.80 -2.96
C GLY A 10 13.96 -0.47 -3.49
N PRO A 11 14.29 -1.63 -2.88
CA PRO A 11 13.95 -2.93 -3.45
C PRO A 11 12.48 -3.32 -3.23
N GLY A 12 11.72 -2.55 -2.44
CA GLY A 12 10.33 -2.87 -2.11
C GLY A 12 10.19 -4.18 -1.34
N LEU A 13 11.11 -4.45 -0.40
CA LEU A 13 11.13 -5.69 0.40
C LEU A 13 10.81 -5.37 1.85
N PHE A 14 10.22 -6.33 2.56
CA PHE A 14 10.18 -6.28 4.02
C PHE A 14 11.57 -6.59 4.57
N HIS A 15 11.91 -5.96 5.70
CA HIS A 15 13.09 -6.37 6.47
C HIS A 15 12.89 -7.80 6.98
N GLU A 16 13.96 -8.58 7.11
CA GLU A 16 13.87 -10.00 7.47
C GLU A 16 13.10 -10.23 8.78
N ALA A 17 13.37 -9.43 9.81
CA ALA A 17 12.65 -9.46 11.08
C ALA A 17 11.13 -9.18 10.92
N GLU A 18 10.76 -8.28 10.02
CA GLU A 18 9.36 -7.95 9.74
C GLU A 18 8.67 -9.10 9.00
N ARG A 19 9.37 -9.68 8.01
CA ARG A 19 8.89 -10.86 7.30
C ARG A 19 8.67 -12.03 8.24
N ALA A 20 9.63 -12.30 9.13
CA ALA A 20 9.51 -13.35 10.15
C ALA A 20 8.29 -13.10 11.06
N ARG A 21 8.09 -11.85 11.50
CA ARG A 21 6.94 -11.46 12.30
C ARG A 21 5.61 -11.64 11.57
N LEU A 22 5.53 -11.29 10.28
CA LEU A 22 4.31 -11.46 9.50
C LEU A 22 3.99 -12.94 9.26
N SER A 23 5.01 -13.78 9.06
CA SER A 23 4.84 -15.22 8.90
C SER A 23 4.32 -15.91 10.17
N THR A 24 4.58 -15.37 11.36
CA THR A 24 4.02 -15.94 12.61
C THR A 24 2.57 -15.54 12.87
N GLU A 25 2.00 -14.62 12.09
CA GLU A 25 0.61 -14.17 12.23
C GLU A 25 -0.41 -15.06 11.51
N GLY A 26 0.00 -16.22 10.99
CA GLY A 26 -0.87 -17.21 10.36
C GLY A 26 -0.91 -17.10 8.84
N ASP A 27 -2.10 -17.21 8.24
CA ASP A 27 -2.33 -17.16 6.78
C ASP A 27 -1.89 -15.80 6.19
N ALA A 28 -0.59 -15.67 5.98
CA ALA A 28 0.08 -14.47 5.54
C ALA A 28 0.34 -14.58 4.04
N LEU A 29 -0.35 -13.75 3.27
CA LEU A 29 0.01 -13.50 1.88
C LEU A 29 1.00 -12.33 1.87
N VAL A 30 2.22 -12.62 1.44
CA VAL A 30 3.31 -11.64 1.35
C VAL A 30 3.73 -11.50 -0.11
N ALA A 31 3.63 -10.28 -0.64
CA ALA A 31 4.00 -9.93 -2.00
C ALA A 31 5.01 -8.76 -1.96
N GLU A 32 6.23 -9.02 -2.40
CA GLU A 32 7.36 -8.08 -2.29
C GLU A 32 7.98 -7.78 -3.66
N GLY A 33 8.77 -6.72 -3.73
CA GLY A 33 9.44 -6.29 -4.96
C GLY A 33 8.45 -5.78 -6.01
N LEU A 34 7.30 -5.29 -5.58
CA LEU A 34 6.20 -4.88 -6.45
C LEU A 34 6.53 -3.53 -7.07
N ASP A 35 6.41 -3.43 -8.39
CA ASP A 35 6.52 -2.16 -9.11
C ASP A 35 5.15 -1.53 -9.32
N GLY A 36 5.10 -0.20 -9.37
CA GLY A 36 3.82 0.48 -9.39
C GLY A 36 3.88 2.00 -9.48
N SER A 37 2.77 2.65 -9.17
CA SER A 37 2.73 4.12 -9.12
C SER A 37 1.99 4.60 -7.90
N LEU A 38 2.48 5.71 -7.35
CA LEU A 38 1.87 6.41 -6.25
C LEU A 38 1.39 7.76 -6.77
N ARG A 39 0.07 7.96 -6.73
CA ARG A 39 -0.57 9.23 -7.05
C ARG A 39 -1.11 9.86 -5.77
N VAL A 40 -0.62 11.05 -5.47
CA VAL A 40 -1.10 11.87 -4.35
C VAL A 40 -1.77 13.09 -4.92
N HIS A 41 -3.05 13.27 -4.59
CA HIS A 41 -3.80 14.49 -4.87
C HIS A 41 -4.06 15.21 -3.56
N VAL A 42 -3.36 16.31 -3.35
CA VAL A 42 -3.57 17.21 -2.21
C VAL A 42 -4.53 18.31 -2.63
N ARG A 43 -5.67 18.43 -1.93
CA ARG A 43 -6.61 19.55 -2.05
C ARG A 43 -6.34 20.62 -1.01
N ARG A 44 -5.95 20.24 0.21
CA ARG A 44 -5.59 21.20 1.26
C ARG A 44 -4.60 20.55 2.21
N ALA A 45 -3.47 21.18 2.45
CA ALA A 45 -2.54 20.77 3.50
C ALA A 45 -1.88 22.02 4.10
N PRO A 46 -1.28 21.95 5.30
CA PRO A 46 -0.49 23.07 5.82
C PRO A 46 0.53 23.53 4.78
N GLY A 47 0.40 24.77 4.29
CA GLY A 47 1.28 25.36 3.28
C GLY A 47 1.02 25.00 1.81
N VAL A 48 -0.02 24.22 1.47
CA VAL A 48 -0.33 23.82 0.07
C VAL A 48 -1.83 23.87 -0.21
N ARG A 49 -2.24 24.61 -1.26
CA ARG A 49 -3.65 24.77 -1.67
C ARG A 49 -4.11 23.81 -2.77
N HIS A 50 -3.20 23.25 -3.58
CA HIS A 50 -3.54 22.21 -4.56
C HIS A 50 -2.25 21.62 -5.13
N ARG A 51 -2.10 20.29 -5.12
CA ARG A 51 -0.95 19.61 -5.74
C ARG A 51 -1.35 18.21 -6.18
N VAL A 52 -1.05 17.87 -7.43
CA VAL A 52 -1.09 16.47 -7.90
C VAL A 52 0.35 16.02 -8.09
N THR A 53 0.69 14.86 -7.55
CA THR A 53 2.01 14.25 -7.71
C THR A 53 1.82 12.81 -8.13
N LEU A 54 2.48 12.42 -9.21
CA LEU A 54 2.55 11.05 -9.69
C LEU A 54 4.02 10.66 -9.69
N GLN A 55 4.34 9.57 -9.00
CA GLN A 55 5.70 9.04 -8.95
C GLN A 55 5.70 7.54 -9.17
N GLY A 56 6.82 7.04 -9.68
CA GLY A 56 7.11 5.61 -9.67
C GLY A 56 7.12 5.08 -8.23
N ALA A 57 6.69 3.84 -8.06
CA ALA A 57 6.66 3.21 -6.76
C ALA A 57 7.28 1.81 -6.81
N THR A 58 8.03 1.49 -5.77
CA THR A 58 8.33 0.10 -5.40
C THR A 58 7.74 -0.18 -4.04
N GLY A 59 7.24 -1.39 -3.82
CA GLY A 59 6.56 -1.69 -2.57
C GLY A 59 6.45 -3.17 -2.23
N ALA A 60 6.02 -3.39 -1.01
CA ALA A 60 5.67 -4.69 -0.46
C ALA A 60 4.29 -4.61 0.17
N VAL A 61 3.52 -5.69 0.06
CA VAL A 61 2.22 -5.84 0.68
C VAL A 61 2.21 -7.15 1.45
N ALA A 62 1.72 -7.12 2.67
CA ALA A 62 1.42 -8.31 3.45
C ALA A 62 -0.01 -8.21 3.98
N VAL A 63 -0.77 -9.29 3.81
CA VAL A 63 -2.09 -9.46 4.40
C VAL A 63 -2.05 -10.70 5.26
N THR A 64 -2.20 -10.52 6.57
CA THR A 64 -2.26 -11.62 7.54
C THR A 64 -3.68 -11.80 8.03
N SER A 65 -3.91 -12.80 8.88
CA SER A 65 -5.19 -12.95 9.59
C SER A 65 -5.51 -11.77 10.54
N ARG A 66 -4.53 -10.94 10.86
CA ARG A 66 -4.64 -9.86 11.87
C ARG A 66 -4.60 -8.46 11.28
N ARG A 67 -3.82 -8.25 10.23
CA ARG A 67 -3.52 -6.91 9.72
C ARG A 67 -3.17 -6.86 8.23
N LEU A 68 -3.24 -5.65 7.71
CA LEU A 68 -2.72 -5.24 6.41
C LEU A 68 -1.47 -4.39 6.64
N VAL A 69 -0.37 -4.78 6.00
CA VAL A 69 0.87 -3.99 5.97
C VAL A 69 1.23 -3.66 4.53
N ILE A 70 1.45 -2.38 4.23
CA ILE A 70 1.88 -1.88 2.94
C ILE A 70 3.13 -1.02 3.15
N PHE A 71 4.19 -1.33 2.43
CA PHE A 71 5.39 -0.51 2.32
C PHE A 71 5.54 0.04 0.91
N VAL A 72 5.88 1.32 0.81
CA VAL A 72 6.13 1.99 -0.47
C VAL A 72 7.38 2.88 -0.36
N ASN A 73 8.23 2.81 -1.40
CA ASN A 73 9.42 3.65 -1.59
C ASN A 73 10.33 3.69 -0.35
N GLY A 74 10.47 2.56 0.34
CA GLY A 74 11.32 2.39 1.52
C GLY A 74 10.96 3.21 2.77
N SER A 75 9.88 4.00 2.75
CA SER A 75 9.62 5.01 3.79
C SER A 75 8.16 5.11 4.20
N THR A 76 7.22 4.95 3.26
CA THR A 76 5.79 5.03 3.58
C THR A 76 5.30 3.66 4.02
N ARG A 77 4.84 3.56 5.28
CA ARG A 77 4.29 2.34 5.89
C ARG A 77 2.84 2.56 6.30
N ILE A 78 1.94 1.76 5.77
CA ILE A 78 0.59 1.58 6.31
C ILE A 78 0.61 0.25 7.06
N ASP A 79 0.29 0.26 8.35
CA ASP A 79 0.24 -0.94 9.18
C ASP A 79 -1.02 -0.83 10.04
N VAL A 80 -2.08 -1.51 9.60
CA VAL A 80 -3.41 -1.39 10.21
C VAL A 80 -3.98 -2.77 10.49
N THR A 81 -4.50 -2.96 11.69
CA THR A 81 -5.21 -4.21 12.02
C THR A 81 -6.56 -4.27 11.30
N HIS A 82 -7.11 -5.46 11.07
CA HIS A 82 -8.41 -5.59 10.41
C HIS A 82 -9.57 -4.98 11.23
N ARG A 83 -9.39 -4.85 12.54
CA ARG A 83 -10.34 -4.21 13.46
C ARG A 83 -10.17 -2.71 13.55
N ASP A 84 -9.08 -2.15 13.01
CA ASP A 84 -8.83 -0.72 13.04
C ASP A 84 -9.85 0.03 12.17
N PRO A 85 -10.53 1.08 12.66
CA PRO A 85 -11.42 1.91 11.84
C PRO A 85 -10.73 2.45 10.58
N VAL A 86 -9.43 2.72 10.63
CA VAL A 86 -8.63 3.18 9.50
C VAL A 86 -8.64 2.15 8.36
N ARG A 87 -8.66 0.84 8.67
CA ARG A 87 -8.72 -0.21 7.65
C ARG A 87 -9.92 -0.02 6.72
N ARG A 88 -11.09 0.35 7.24
CA ARG A 88 -12.31 0.59 6.47
C ARG A 88 -12.23 1.82 5.57
N ARG A 89 -11.27 2.71 5.82
CA ARG A 89 -11.00 3.92 5.04
C ARG A 89 -10.02 3.66 3.89
N ILE A 90 -9.51 2.43 3.76
CA ILE A 90 -8.65 1.98 2.67
C ILE A 90 -9.49 1.11 1.73
N ASP A 91 -9.84 1.69 0.59
CA ASP A 91 -10.45 0.97 -0.52
C ASP A 91 -9.41 0.15 -1.26
N VAL A 92 -9.77 -1.08 -1.61
CA VAL A 92 -8.88 -2.04 -2.28
C VAL A 92 -9.61 -2.68 -3.43
N ARG A 93 -9.08 -2.49 -4.64
CA ARG A 93 -9.73 -2.94 -5.87
C ARG A 93 -8.75 -3.48 -6.89
N LEU A 94 -9.26 -4.31 -7.79
CA LEU A 94 -8.52 -4.70 -8.98
C LEU A 94 -8.42 -3.50 -9.93
N ALA A 95 -7.21 -3.27 -10.44
CA ALA A 95 -6.90 -2.28 -11.46
C ALA A 95 -6.37 -2.93 -12.75
N GLY A 96 -6.70 -4.21 -12.94
CA GLY A 96 -6.21 -5.11 -13.98
C GLY A 96 -6.10 -6.54 -13.44
N ALA A 97 -5.77 -7.50 -14.30
CA ALA A 97 -5.60 -8.90 -13.90
C ALA A 97 -4.42 -9.11 -12.94
N ASP A 98 -3.37 -8.30 -13.09
CA ASP A 98 -2.12 -8.36 -12.33
C ASP A 98 -1.89 -7.09 -11.50
N ARG A 99 -2.93 -6.30 -11.22
CA ARG A 99 -2.79 -5.00 -10.54
C ARG A 99 -3.81 -4.81 -9.46
N VAL A 100 -3.33 -4.37 -8.31
CA VAL A 100 -4.14 -3.95 -7.18
C VAL A 100 -3.99 -2.43 -6.99
N GLU A 101 -5.10 -1.75 -6.73
CA GLU A 101 -5.11 -0.36 -6.31
C GLU A 101 -5.58 -0.27 -4.86
N PHE A 102 -4.78 0.40 -4.03
CA PHE A 102 -5.14 0.84 -2.71
C PHE A 102 -5.44 2.33 -2.77
N SER A 103 -6.57 2.77 -2.24
CA SER A 103 -6.91 4.18 -2.16
C SER A 103 -7.46 4.59 -0.82
N CYS A 104 -7.07 5.76 -0.34
CA CYS A 104 -7.58 6.33 0.91
C CYS A 104 -7.55 7.86 0.84
N ALA A 105 -8.27 8.49 1.76
CA ALA A 105 -8.16 9.92 1.99
C ALA A 105 -6.78 10.25 2.59
N LEU A 106 -6.21 11.41 2.24
CA LEU A 106 -4.87 11.79 2.66
C LEU A 106 -4.75 11.99 4.18
N ASP A 107 -5.84 12.36 4.85
CA ASP A 107 -5.91 12.54 6.30
C ASP A 107 -5.64 11.24 7.08
N VAL A 108 -5.88 10.09 6.46
CA VAL A 108 -5.54 8.76 6.99
C VAL A 108 -4.03 8.63 7.22
N LEU A 109 -3.22 9.20 6.32
CA LEU A 109 -1.76 9.14 6.40
C LEU A 109 -1.17 10.38 7.07
N ARG A 110 -1.83 11.53 6.92
CA ARG A 110 -1.38 12.83 7.41
C ARG A 110 -2.56 13.64 7.94
N PRO A 111 -2.90 13.52 9.24
CA PRO A 111 -3.99 14.28 9.85
C PRO A 111 -3.92 15.78 9.54
N GLY A 112 -5.07 16.39 9.29
CA GLY A 112 -5.17 17.80 8.89
C GLY A 112 -4.88 18.07 7.40
N SER A 113 -4.69 17.03 6.59
CA SER A 113 -4.53 17.13 5.13
C SER A 113 -5.76 16.59 4.41
N GLU A 114 -6.30 17.34 3.46
CA GLU A 114 -7.38 16.95 2.57
C GLU A 114 -6.80 16.52 1.22
N GLY A 115 -7.25 15.37 0.73
CA GLY A 115 -6.76 14.81 -0.52
C GLY A 115 -7.05 13.33 -0.66
N THR A 116 -6.47 12.72 -1.68
CA THR A 116 -6.56 11.29 -1.95
C THR A 116 -5.19 10.73 -2.29
N VAL A 117 -4.88 9.57 -1.73
CA VAL A 117 -3.72 8.78 -2.08
C VAL A 117 -4.19 7.55 -2.85
N ARG A 118 -3.57 7.27 -3.99
CA ARG A 118 -3.81 6.07 -4.78
C ARG A 118 -2.48 5.40 -5.05
N LEU A 119 -2.33 4.17 -4.57
CA LEU A 119 -1.19 3.32 -4.81
C LEU A 119 -1.62 2.18 -5.72
N ARG A 120 -0.97 2.05 -6.87
CA ARG A 120 -1.14 0.92 -7.78
C ARG A 120 0.10 0.07 -7.75
N LEU A 121 -0.04 -1.21 -7.46
CA LEU A 121 1.07 -2.16 -7.47
C LEU A 121 0.75 -3.31 -8.43
N ARG A 122 1.77 -3.73 -9.18
CA ARG A 122 1.71 -4.91 -10.03
C ARG A 122 2.07 -6.14 -9.22
N THR A 123 1.20 -7.15 -9.23
CA THR A 123 1.40 -8.43 -8.58
C THR A 123 0.47 -9.48 -9.19
N THR A 124 0.97 -10.70 -9.37
CA THR A 124 0.17 -11.85 -9.77
C THR A 124 -0.85 -12.25 -8.70
N HIS A 125 -0.67 -11.79 -7.46
CA HIS A 125 -1.58 -12.03 -6.34
C HIS A 125 -2.72 -11.01 -6.24
N ALA A 126 -2.91 -10.13 -7.23
CA ALA A 126 -3.89 -9.04 -7.14
C ALA A 126 -5.32 -9.52 -6.85
N PRO A 127 -5.86 -10.56 -7.53
CA PRO A 127 -7.20 -11.10 -7.21
C PRO A 127 -7.30 -11.60 -5.77
N GLU A 128 -6.26 -12.28 -5.30
CA GLU A 128 -6.22 -12.85 -3.96
C GLU A 128 -6.18 -11.77 -2.87
N LEU A 129 -5.36 -10.73 -3.09
CA LEU A 129 -5.27 -9.58 -2.19
C LEU A 129 -6.63 -8.90 -2.02
N VAL A 130 -7.30 -8.60 -3.12
CA VAL A 130 -8.63 -7.96 -3.11
C VAL A 130 -9.65 -8.86 -2.41
N ARG A 131 -9.64 -10.17 -2.72
CA ARG A 131 -10.55 -11.13 -2.08
C ARG A 131 -10.36 -11.20 -0.57
N ARG A 132 -9.12 -11.33 -0.08
CA ARG A 132 -8.84 -11.38 1.37
C ARG A 132 -9.23 -10.08 2.05
N LEU A 133 -8.92 -8.95 1.42
CA LEU A 133 -9.15 -7.64 2.01
C LEU A 133 -10.63 -7.23 2.02
N ASN A 134 -11.42 -7.63 1.03
CA ASN A 134 -12.85 -7.32 0.97
C ASN A 134 -13.74 -8.42 1.57
N GLY A 135 -13.25 -9.66 1.66
CA GLY A 135 -13.97 -10.81 2.21
C GLY A 135 -13.79 -11.04 3.71
N SER A 136 -12.89 -10.30 4.39
CA SER A 136 -12.69 -10.41 5.85
C SER A 136 -13.72 -9.62 6.68
N GLY A 137 -14.98 -9.54 6.19
CA GLY A 137 -16.08 -8.81 6.81
C GLY A 137 -16.84 -9.63 7.84
#